data_AF-A0A388SG48-F1
#
_entry.id   AF-A0A388SG48-F1
#
_cell.length_a   1.000
_cell.length_b   1.000
_cell.length_c   1.000
_cell.angle_alpha   90.00
_cell.angle_beta   90.00
_cell.angle_gamma   90.00
#
_symmetry.space_group_name_H-M   'P 1'
#
loop_
_entity.id
_entity.type
_entity.pdbx_description
1 polymer ?
#
loop_
_entity_poly.entity_id
_entity_poly.type
_entity_poly.pdbx_seq_one_letter_code
_entity_poly.pdbx_strand_id
1 'polypeptide(L)'
;MKSHAWEQRKVKDLAANTYGGGTPLTSNPEFWEGSIPWIQSSDLSEHNLFRVHPRKFISHAAVANSSVKIIPENSIAVITRVGVGKLAVMSFPYTTSQDFLSLSNLNTDVKFTSYQLYRRLQKDLNAVQGTSIKGITKEELLGKNIYIPGCQEQEAIGKFFSKIDSLLTLHQRQSAGSNLPG
;
A
#
# COMPACT_ATOMS: atom_id res chain seq x y z
N MET A 1 -29.57 -10.74 14.73
CA MET A 1 -28.23 -10.21 15.07
C MET A 1 -28.26 -8.70 14.82
N LYS A 2 -27.96 -7.86 15.82
CA LYS A 2 -27.85 -6.41 15.60
C LYS A 2 -26.59 -6.16 14.76
N SER A 3 -26.73 -5.74 13.50
CA SER A 3 -25.59 -5.20 12.77
C SER A 3 -25.14 -3.95 13.52
N HIS A 4 -23.89 -3.96 13.99
CA HIS A 4 -23.32 -2.73 14.52
C HIS A 4 -22.91 -1.91 13.30
N ALA A 5 -23.48 -0.71 13.16
CA ALA A 5 -23.16 0.18 12.06
C ALA A 5 -21.64 0.41 12.00
N TRP A 6 -21.07 0.42 10.80
CA TRP A 6 -19.64 0.68 10.64
C TRP A 6 -19.32 2.09 11.16
N GLU A 7 -18.25 2.19 11.94
CA GLU A 7 -17.80 3.45 12.50
C GLU A 7 -17.00 4.21 11.44
N GLN A 8 -17.20 5.53 11.38
CA GLN A 8 -16.38 6.40 10.55
C GLN A 8 -15.14 6.85 11.34
N ARG A 9 -13.94 6.51 10.85
CA ARG A 9 -12.67 6.90 11.46
C ARG A 9 -11.81 7.67 10.47
N LYS A 10 -10.96 8.57 10.96
CA LYS A 10 -9.95 9.24 10.10
C LYS A 10 -8.76 8.32 9.88
N VAL A 11 -8.14 8.41 8.70
CA VAL A 11 -6.93 7.63 8.37
C VAL A 11 -5.83 7.84 9.42
N LYS A 12 -5.65 9.06 9.92
CA LYS A 12 -4.67 9.37 10.98
C LYS A 12 -4.86 8.56 12.26
N ASP A 13 -6.08 8.13 12.55
CA ASP A 13 -6.41 7.41 13.79
C ASP A 13 -6.17 5.90 13.63
N LEU A 14 -5.82 5.43 12.42
CA LEU A 14 -5.64 4.01 12.12
C LEU A 14 -4.19 3.57 12.19
N ALA A 15 -3.23 4.48 12.03
CA ALA A 15 -1.80 4.19 11.99
C ALA A 15 -1.07 4.93 13.10
N ALA A 16 -0.28 4.22 13.91
CA ALA A 16 0.55 4.85 14.93
C ALA A 16 1.73 5.64 14.33
N ASN A 17 2.18 5.27 13.12
CA ASN A 17 3.31 5.91 12.46
C ASN A 17 3.01 6.21 10.99
N THR A 18 3.55 7.33 10.51
CA THR A 18 3.51 7.72 9.10
C THR A 18 4.91 8.05 8.61
N TYR A 19 5.27 7.59 7.42
CA TYR A 19 6.58 7.84 6.82
C TYR A 19 6.43 8.48 5.44
N GLY A 20 7.10 9.61 5.23
CA GLY A 20 7.36 10.11 3.88
C GLY A 20 8.56 9.38 3.28
N GLY A 21 8.65 9.36 1.95
CA GLY A 21 9.81 8.82 1.26
C GLY A 21 10.85 9.86 0.87
N GLY A 22 11.87 9.40 0.16
CA GLY A 22 12.98 10.21 -0.32
C GLY A 22 13.69 9.54 -1.49
N THR A 23 14.50 10.32 -2.20
CA THR A 23 15.34 9.80 -3.27
C THR A 23 16.78 10.07 -2.87
N PRO A 24 17.59 9.04 -2.59
CA PRO A 24 19.03 9.22 -2.40
C PRO A 24 19.65 9.87 -3.63
N LEU A 25 20.80 10.51 -3.48
CA LEU A 25 21.48 11.17 -4.59
C LEU A 25 21.72 10.16 -5.72
N THR A 26 21.05 10.36 -6.86
CA THR A 26 21.09 9.43 -8.00
C THR A 26 22.45 9.36 -8.68
N SER A 27 23.26 10.41 -8.51
CA SER A 27 24.63 10.47 -9.04
C SER A 27 25.66 9.77 -8.15
N ASN A 28 25.28 9.25 -6.97
CA ASN A 28 26.16 8.44 -6.13
C ASN A 28 25.83 6.94 -6.29
N PRO A 29 26.62 6.17 -7.06
CA PRO A 29 26.34 4.74 -7.29
C PRO A 29 26.32 3.90 -6.02
N GLU A 30 27.16 4.21 -5.03
CA GLU A 30 27.22 3.48 -3.75
C GLU A 30 25.89 3.50 -2.99
N PHE A 31 25.03 4.50 -3.25
CA PHE A 31 23.70 4.56 -2.65
C PHE A 31 22.72 3.56 -3.27
N TRP A 32 22.98 3.08 -4.49
CA TRP A 32 22.11 2.19 -5.26
C TRP A 32 22.66 0.76 -5.37
N GLU A 33 23.82 0.50 -4.77
CA GLU A 33 24.43 -0.82 -4.63
C GLU A 33 24.12 -1.38 -3.24
N GLY A 34 22.94 -1.97 -3.08
CA GLY A 34 22.52 -2.52 -1.81
C GLY A 34 21.37 -3.52 -1.94
N SER A 35 20.81 -3.89 -0.80
CA SER A 35 19.75 -4.90 -0.69
C SER A 35 18.45 -4.37 -0.10
N ILE A 36 18.40 -3.10 0.30
CA ILE A 36 17.20 -2.52 0.91
C ILE A 36 16.23 -2.10 -0.21
N PRO A 37 15.01 -2.65 -0.29
CA PRO A 37 14.06 -2.30 -1.33
C PRO A 37 13.76 -0.79 -1.37
N TRP A 38 13.81 -0.19 -2.56
CA TRP A 38 13.39 1.20 -2.78
C TRP A 38 12.27 1.24 -3.81
N ILE A 39 11.07 1.56 -3.34
CA ILE A 39 9.83 1.49 -4.10
C ILE A 39 9.52 2.85 -4.75
N GLN A 40 9.25 2.82 -6.05
CA GLN A 40 8.75 3.98 -6.81
C GLN A 40 7.32 3.72 -7.30
N SER A 41 6.64 4.79 -7.72
CA SER A 41 5.24 4.74 -8.15
C SER A 41 4.98 3.71 -9.26
N SER A 42 5.92 3.55 -10.17
CA SER A 42 5.86 2.61 -11.28
C SER A 42 6.00 1.14 -10.85
N ASP A 43 6.41 0.85 -9.61
CA ASP A 43 6.50 -0.51 -9.07
C ASP A 43 5.14 -1.02 -8.55
N LEU A 44 4.16 -0.12 -8.36
CA LEU A 44 2.80 -0.47 -7.97
C LEU A 44 1.92 -0.68 -9.21
N SER A 45 1.08 -1.73 -9.16
CA SER A 45 0.05 -1.97 -10.18
C SER A 45 -1.31 -1.44 -9.74
N GLU A 46 -2.20 -1.14 -10.69
CA GLU A 46 -3.54 -0.63 -10.39
C GLU A 46 -4.49 -1.66 -9.78
N HIS A 47 -4.23 -2.95 -9.99
CA HIS A 47 -5.15 -4.03 -9.64
C HIS A 47 -4.58 -5.04 -8.65
N ASN A 48 -3.39 -4.77 -8.12
CA ASN A 48 -2.75 -5.64 -7.14
C ASN A 48 -2.21 -4.84 -5.97
N LEU A 49 -2.91 -4.95 -4.83
CA LEU A 49 -2.52 -4.30 -3.58
C LEU A 49 -1.48 -5.11 -2.80
N PHE A 50 -1.24 -6.39 -3.12
CA PHE A 50 -0.49 -7.30 -2.24
C PHE A 50 0.76 -7.90 -2.88
N ARG A 51 1.03 -7.62 -4.15
CA ARG A 51 2.22 -8.08 -4.84
C ARG A 51 3.00 -6.87 -5.35
N VAL A 52 4.09 -6.57 -4.66
CA VAL A 52 5.06 -5.55 -5.05
C VAL A 52 6.39 -6.26 -5.28
N HIS A 53 6.98 -6.02 -6.46
CA HIS A 53 8.30 -6.52 -6.81
C HIS A 53 9.25 -5.32 -6.93
N PRO A 54 10.13 -5.10 -5.94
CA PRO A 54 11.11 -4.01 -6.00
C PRO A 54 12.01 -4.17 -7.21
N ARG A 55 12.20 -3.11 -7.98
CA ARG A 55 13.14 -3.09 -9.11
C ARG A 55 14.45 -2.39 -8.79
N LYS A 56 14.48 -1.62 -7.71
CA LYS A 56 15.65 -0.89 -7.24
C LYS A 56 15.88 -1.18 -5.76
N PHE A 57 17.15 -1.12 -5.39
CA PHE A 57 17.62 -1.34 -4.04
C PHE A 57 18.61 -0.25 -3.69
N ILE A 58 18.69 0.07 -2.41
CA ILE A 58 19.61 1.07 -1.89
C ILE A 58 20.45 0.48 -0.77
N SER A 59 21.60 1.11 -0.51
CA SER A 59 22.52 0.69 0.54
C SER A 59 22.12 1.26 1.91
N HIS A 60 22.67 0.69 2.98
CA HIS A 60 22.54 1.26 4.32
C HIS A 60 23.16 2.66 4.40
N ALA A 61 24.21 2.95 3.61
CA ALA A 61 24.80 4.27 3.51
C ALA A 61 23.79 5.30 2.96
N ALA A 62 22.99 4.91 1.97
CA ALA A 62 21.90 5.76 1.45
C ALA A 62 20.86 6.09 2.53
N VAL A 63 20.52 5.11 3.38
CA VAL A 63 19.58 5.32 4.50
C VAL A 63 20.17 6.27 5.55
N ALA A 64 21.45 6.11 5.88
CA ALA A 64 22.12 6.96 6.87
C ALA A 64 22.32 8.41 6.38
N ASN A 65 22.50 8.60 5.08
CA ASN A 65 22.91 9.89 4.50
C ASN A 65 21.83 10.57 3.64
N SER A 66 20.57 10.12 3.71
CA SER A 66 19.46 10.76 2.98
C SER A 66 18.17 10.80 3.79
N SER A 67 17.10 11.35 3.19
CA SER A 67 15.80 11.47 3.83
C SER A 67 14.99 10.17 3.86
N VAL A 68 15.43 9.12 3.17
CA VAL A 68 14.73 7.83 3.15
C VAL A 68 14.63 7.23 4.55
N LYS A 69 13.55 6.50 4.80
CA LYS A 69 13.32 5.78 6.05
C LYS A 69 12.98 4.34 5.74
N ILE A 70 13.58 3.42 6.49
CA ILE A 70 13.18 2.02 6.48
C ILE A 70 11.82 1.93 7.19
N ILE A 71 10.84 1.43 6.47
CA ILE A 71 9.46 1.26 6.89
C ILE A 71 9.26 -0.25 7.11
N PRO A 72 8.68 -0.66 8.25
CA PRO A 72 8.46 -2.07 8.52
C PRO A 72 7.42 -2.67 7.56
N GLU A 73 7.49 -3.99 7.40
CA GLU A 73 6.45 -4.76 6.70
C GLU A 73 5.08 -4.61 7.36
N ASN A 74 4.04 -5.12 6.68
CA ASN A 74 2.63 -4.94 7.07
C ASN A 74 2.20 -3.46 7.17
N SER A 75 2.87 -2.60 6.38
CA SER A 75 2.52 -1.20 6.18
C SER A 75 1.80 -1.00 4.84
N ILE A 76 1.03 0.08 4.74
CA ILE A 76 0.36 0.50 3.50
C ILE A 76 1.15 1.68 2.89
N ALA A 77 1.73 1.50 1.72
CA ALA A 77 2.35 2.57 0.94
C ALA A 77 1.32 3.20 -0.01
N VAL A 78 1.01 4.48 0.17
CA VAL A 78 0.01 5.21 -0.63
C VAL A 78 0.71 6.21 -1.53
N ILE A 79 0.41 6.21 -2.84
CA ILE A 79 0.92 7.21 -3.77
C ILE A 79 0.17 8.53 -3.58
N THR A 80 0.91 9.59 -3.31
CA THR A 80 0.41 10.94 -3.06
C THR A 80 0.72 11.92 -4.20
N ARG A 81 1.62 11.61 -5.13
CA ARG A 81 2.02 12.53 -6.21
C ARG A 81 1.79 11.96 -7.61
N VAL A 82 2.78 11.26 -8.18
CA VAL A 82 2.71 10.74 -9.54
C VAL A 82 2.04 9.38 -9.54
N GLY A 83 0.81 9.31 -10.04
CA GLY A 83 -0.02 8.09 -10.01
C GLY A 83 -0.92 7.99 -8.78
N VAL A 84 -1.45 9.12 -8.31
CA VAL A 84 -2.44 9.21 -7.21
C VAL A 84 -3.51 8.12 -7.35
N GLY A 85 -3.90 7.53 -6.22
CA GLY A 85 -4.98 6.54 -6.14
C GLY A 85 -4.51 5.09 -6.09
N LYS A 86 -3.23 4.85 -6.36
CA LYS A 86 -2.61 3.54 -6.15
C LYS A 86 -2.10 3.45 -4.71
N LEU A 87 -2.20 2.25 -4.14
CA LEU A 87 -1.56 1.89 -2.89
C LEU A 87 -1.19 0.41 -2.91
N ALA A 88 -0.29 0.01 -2.02
CA ALA A 88 0.03 -1.39 -1.81
C ALA A 88 0.36 -1.68 -0.34
N VAL A 89 0.06 -2.90 0.09
CA VAL A 89 0.52 -3.50 1.34
C VAL A 89 1.89 -4.12 1.09
N MET A 90 2.86 -3.74 1.90
CA MET A 90 4.23 -4.23 1.79
C MET A 90 4.44 -5.44 2.69
N SER A 91 4.86 -6.56 2.09
CA SER A 91 5.11 -7.84 2.79
C SER A 91 6.57 -8.00 3.21
N PHE A 92 7.36 -6.93 3.19
CA PHE A 92 8.77 -6.88 3.58
C PHE A 92 9.14 -5.45 3.99
N PRO A 93 10.20 -5.25 4.81
CA PRO A 93 10.72 -3.92 5.11
C PRO A 93 11.21 -3.21 3.84
N TYR A 94 10.90 -1.92 3.71
CA TYR A 94 11.09 -1.19 2.46
C TYR A 94 11.39 0.29 2.68
N THR A 95 11.80 0.97 1.63
CA THR A 95 11.89 2.43 1.54
C THR A 95 11.11 2.89 0.30
N THR A 96 10.79 4.18 0.20
CA THR A 96 10.02 4.70 -0.95
C THR A 96 10.61 5.97 -1.52
N SER A 97 10.28 6.27 -2.77
CA SER A 97 10.43 7.62 -3.33
C SER A 97 9.58 8.64 -2.56
N GLN A 98 9.85 9.92 -2.81
CA GLN A 98 9.10 11.07 -2.28
C GLN A 98 7.62 11.14 -2.69
N ASP A 99 7.16 10.25 -3.56
CA ASP A 99 5.78 10.21 -4.07
C ASP A 99 4.83 9.43 -3.17
N PHE A 100 5.31 8.96 -2.02
CA PHE A 100 4.57 8.10 -1.11
C PHE A 100 4.37 8.74 0.27
N LEU A 101 3.24 8.38 0.88
CA LEU A 101 3.07 8.37 2.33
C LEU A 101 2.76 6.93 2.77
N SER A 102 3.57 6.39 3.66
CA SER A 102 3.35 5.06 4.23
C SER A 102 2.69 5.12 5.60
N LEU A 103 1.71 4.25 5.82
CA LEU A 103 0.97 4.07 7.07
C LEU A 103 1.42 2.76 7.71
N SER A 104 1.92 2.81 8.94
CA SER A 104 2.53 1.69 9.64
C SER A 104 1.96 1.53 11.03
N ASN A 105 2.12 0.34 11.61
CA ASN A 105 1.62 0.00 12.94
C ASN A 105 0.12 0.30 13.04
N LEU A 106 -0.63 -0.34 12.14
CA LEU A 106 -2.06 -0.18 12.03
C LEU A 106 -2.77 -0.81 13.23
N ASN A 107 -3.81 -0.14 13.76
CA ASN A 107 -4.67 -0.67 14.82
C ASN A 107 -5.91 -1.42 14.30
N THR A 108 -5.87 -1.81 13.02
CA THR A 108 -6.91 -2.53 12.27
C THR A 108 -6.24 -3.52 11.32
N ASP A 109 -7.01 -4.49 10.80
CA ASP A 109 -6.49 -5.42 9.79
C ASP A 109 -5.95 -4.68 8.55
N VAL A 110 -4.70 -4.96 8.18
CA VAL A 110 -3.99 -4.24 7.11
C VAL A 110 -4.65 -4.45 5.74
N LYS A 111 -5.14 -5.67 5.46
CA LYS A 111 -5.80 -5.97 4.19
C LYS A 111 -7.11 -5.19 4.09
N PHE A 112 -7.95 -5.27 5.12
CA PHE A 112 -9.21 -4.55 5.20
C PHE A 112 -9.00 -3.04 5.03
N THR A 113 -8.08 -2.46 5.80
CA THR A 113 -7.77 -1.02 5.74
C THR A 113 -7.23 -0.62 4.37
N SER A 114 -6.39 -1.44 3.74
CA SER A 114 -5.90 -1.19 2.38
C SER A 114 -7.03 -1.15 1.34
N TYR A 115 -7.99 -2.08 1.41
CA TYR A 115 -9.15 -2.08 0.51
C TYR A 115 -10.07 -0.88 0.73
N GLN A 116 -10.38 -0.55 1.99
CA GLN A 116 -11.23 0.59 2.31
C GLN A 116 -10.60 1.91 1.88
N LEU A 117 -9.29 2.07 2.12
CA LEU A 117 -8.55 3.24 1.68
C LEU A 117 -8.50 3.31 0.15
N TYR A 118 -8.21 2.19 -0.53
CA TYR A 118 -8.19 2.13 -1.99
C TYR A 118 -9.53 2.56 -2.57
N ARG A 119 -10.64 1.97 -2.10
CA ARG A 119 -12.00 2.36 -2.53
C ARG A 119 -12.29 3.84 -2.28
N ARG A 120 -11.86 4.39 -1.14
CA ARG A 120 -12.03 5.81 -0.82
C ARG A 120 -11.28 6.71 -1.80
N LEU A 121 -10.05 6.35 -2.14
CA LEU A 121 -9.22 7.08 -3.10
C LEU A 121 -9.78 7.00 -4.51
N GLN A 122 -10.20 5.82 -4.97
CA GLN A 122 -10.84 5.65 -6.28
C GLN A 122 -12.13 6.46 -6.39
N LYS A 123 -12.94 6.54 -5.32
CA LYS A 123 -14.12 7.40 -5.28
C LYS A 123 -13.78 8.89 -5.43
N ASP A 124 -12.72 9.36 -4.77
CA ASP A 124 -12.26 10.74 -4.91
C ASP A 124 -11.80 11.04 -6.35
N LEU A 125 -11.04 10.12 -6.95
CA LEU A 125 -10.57 10.26 -8.32
C LEU A 125 -11.71 10.33 -9.34
N ASN A 126 -12.70 9.46 -9.21
CA ASN A 126 -13.88 9.47 -10.08
C ASN A 126 -14.70 10.77 -9.94
N ALA A 127 -14.70 11.39 -8.76
CA ALA A 127 -15.40 12.65 -8.53
C ALA A 127 -14.71 13.86 -9.19
N VAL A 128 -13.42 13.77 -9.50
CA VAL A 128 -12.62 14.83 -10.15
C VAL A 128 -12.25 14.51 -11.60
N GLN A 129 -12.85 13.46 -12.16
CA GLN A 129 -12.61 12.99 -13.52
C GLN A 129 -12.85 14.13 -14.53
N GLY A 130 -11.88 14.39 -15.42
CA GLY A 130 -11.92 15.50 -16.37
C GLY A 130 -11.14 16.76 -15.92
N THR A 131 -10.57 16.75 -14.72
CA THR A 131 -9.64 17.79 -14.25
C THR A 131 -8.22 17.25 -14.07
N SER A 132 -7.21 18.11 -14.13
CA SER A 132 -5.84 17.73 -13.79
C SER A 132 -5.77 17.31 -12.32
N ILE A 133 -5.53 16.02 -12.06
CA ILE A 133 -5.38 15.49 -10.70
C ILE A 133 -4.11 16.10 -10.09
N LYS A 134 -4.28 16.97 -9.09
CA LYS A 134 -3.19 17.41 -8.23
C LYS A 134 -2.85 16.28 -7.24
N GLY A 135 -1.61 16.23 -6.79
CA GLY A 135 -1.20 15.32 -5.73
C GLY A 135 -2.06 15.49 -4.46
N ILE A 136 -2.12 14.47 -3.62
CA ILE A 136 -2.77 14.48 -2.31
C ILE A 136 -1.75 14.88 -1.25
N THR A 137 -2.02 15.90 -0.45
CA THR A 137 -1.15 16.28 0.66
C THR A 137 -1.21 15.25 1.79
N LYS A 138 -0.22 15.27 2.69
CA LYS A 138 -0.23 14.41 3.88
C LYS A 138 -1.48 14.68 4.72
N GLU A 139 -1.80 15.95 4.93
CA GLU A 139 -2.93 16.40 5.74
C GLU A 139 -4.27 15.97 5.13
N GLU A 140 -4.41 16.10 3.81
CA GLU A 140 -5.58 15.63 3.08
C GLU A 140 -5.76 14.12 3.23
N LEU A 141 -4.70 13.33 2.99
CA LEU A 141 -4.78 11.87 3.10
C LEU A 141 -5.12 11.42 4.52
N LEU A 142 -4.45 11.97 5.52
CA LEU A 142 -4.65 11.64 6.93
C LEU A 142 -6.02 12.12 7.46
N GLY A 143 -6.57 13.17 6.87
CA GLY A 143 -7.89 13.71 7.18
C GLY A 143 -9.06 12.94 6.53
N LYS A 144 -8.80 12.02 5.58
CA LYS A 144 -9.86 11.24 4.94
C LYS A 144 -10.58 10.36 5.96
N ASN A 145 -11.90 10.33 5.85
CA ASN A 145 -12.75 9.41 6.60
C ASN A 145 -12.91 8.09 5.84
N ILE A 146 -12.73 6.97 6.54
CA ILE A 146 -13.07 5.63 6.05
C ILE A 146 -13.95 4.91 7.06
N TYR A 147 -14.78 4.00 6.57
CA TYR A 147 -15.66 3.21 7.42
C TYR A 147 -14.97 1.92 7.85
N ILE A 148 -15.02 1.61 9.14
CA ILE A 148 -14.39 0.45 9.76
C ILE A 148 -15.48 -0.35 10.51
N PRO A 149 -15.65 -1.66 10.22
CA PRO A 149 -16.55 -2.52 10.96
C PRO A 149 -16.01 -2.80 12.36
N GLY A 150 -16.87 -3.32 13.25
CA GLY A 150 -16.41 -3.90 14.51
C GLY A 150 -15.47 -5.09 14.29
N CYS A 151 -14.64 -5.40 15.30
CA CYS A 151 -13.59 -6.43 15.21
C CYS A 151 -14.11 -7.80 14.71
N GLN A 152 -15.27 -8.26 15.20
CA GLN A 152 -15.86 -9.53 14.76
C GLN A 152 -16.18 -9.58 13.27
N GLU A 153 -16.68 -8.47 12.72
CA GLU A 153 -16.99 -8.37 11.30
C GLU A 153 -15.72 -8.20 10.45
N GLN A 154 -14.69 -7.50 10.97
CA GLN A 154 -13.36 -7.50 10.34
C GLN A 154 -12.78 -8.92 10.22
N GLU A 155 -12.84 -9.73 11.28
CA GLU A 155 -12.39 -11.13 11.25
C GLU A 155 -13.18 -11.98 10.25
N ALA A 156 -14.51 -11.81 10.21
CA ALA A 156 -15.37 -12.53 9.28
C ALA A 156 -15.06 -12.18 7.82
N ILE A 157 -14.90 -10.88 7.53
CA ILE A 157 -14.50 -10.37 6.22
C ILE A 157 -13.10 -10.86 5.86
N GLY A 158 -12.15 -10.84 6.80
CA GLY A 158 -10.79 -11.35 6.61
C GLY A 158 -10.74 -12.85 6.30
N LYS A 159 -11.55 -13.65 7.00
CA LYS A 159 -11.71 -15.10 6.71
C LYS A 159 -12.31 -15.33 5.32
N PHE A 160 -13.31 -14.53 4.94
CA PHE A 160 -13.92 -14.60 3.62
C PHE A 160 -12.92 -14.27 2.50
N PHE A 161 -12.15 -13.19 2.63
CA PHE A 161 -11.12 -12.86 1.65
C PHE A 161 -10.01 -13.90 1.58
N SER A 162 -9.57 -14.44 2.73
CA SER A 162 -8.57 -15.53 2.76
C SER A 162 -9.05 -16.78 2.01
N LYS A 163 -10.36 -17.06 2.07
CA LYS A 163 -10.97 -18.15 1.30
C LYS A 163 -10.96 -17.86 -0.21
N ILE A 164 -11.25 -16.62 -0.62
CA ILE A 164 -11.16 -16.21 -2.03
C ILE A 164 -9.72 -16.32 -2.54
N ASP A 165 -8.75 -15.79 -1.80
CA ASP A 165 -7.32 -15.87 -2.14
C ASP A 165 -6.87 -17.33 -2.33
N SER A 166 -7.32 -18.23 -1.46
CA SER A 166 -7.01 -19.67 -1.54
C SER A 166 -7.60 -20.30 -2.80
N LEU A 167 -8.84 -19.94 -3.17
CA LEU A 167 -9.50 -20.43 -4.38
C LEU A 167 -8.85 -19.89 -5.66
N LEU A 168 -8.48 -18.61 -5.70
CA LEU A 168 -7.76 -18.01 -6.81
C LEU A 168 -6.37 -18.65 -6.99
N THR A 169 -5.67 -18.89 -5.88
CA THR A 169 -4.36 -19.58 -5.90
C THR A 169 -4.50 -21.02 -6.43
N LEU A 170 -5.54 -21.75 -6.00
CA LEU A 170 -5.82 -23.09 -6.50
C LEU A 170 -6.11 -23.08 -8.01
N HIS A 171 -6.95 -22.15 -8.47
CA HIS A 171 -7.29 -22.03 -9.88
C HIS A 171 -6.09 -21.66 -10.74
N GLN A 172 -5.24 -20.74 -10.28
CA GLN A 172 -4.00 -20.36 -10.98
C GLN A 172 -3.00 -21.52 -11.10
N ARG A 173 -2.94 -22.42 -10.11
CA ARG A 173 -2.12 -23.64 -10.16
C ARG A 173 -2.67 -24.67 -11.15
N GLN A 174 -4.00 -24.83 -11.21
CA GLN A 174 -4.65 -25.74 -12.15
C GLN A 174 -4.47 -25.28 -13.61
N SER A 175 -4.61 -23.98 -13.88
CA SER A 175 -4.41 -23.42 -15.22
C SER A 175 -2.94 -23.42 -15.68
N ALA A 176 -1.98 -23.48 -14.75
CA ALA A 176 -0.56 -23.62 -15.07
C ALA A 176 -0.14 -25.09 -15.33
N GLY A 177 -0.90 -26.06 -14.80
CA GLY A 177 -0.63 -27.50 -14.98
C GLY A 177 -1.22 -28.10 -16.27
N SER A 178 -2.11 -27.38 -16.96
CA SER A 178 -2.75 -27.84 -18.21
C SER A 178 -2.02 -27.42 -19.49
N ASN A 179 -0.89 -26.71 -19.39
CA ASN A 179 0.02 -26.43 -20.51
C ASN A 179 1.24 -27.37 -20.48
N LEU A 180 1.02 -28.66 -20.75
CA LEU A 180 2.09 -29.57 -21.18
C LEU A 180 1.89 -29.85 -22.68
N PRO A 181 2.89 -29.62 -23.54
CA PRO A 181 2.78 -29.94 -24.95
C PRO A 181 2.77 -31.46 -25.11
N GLY A 182 1.74 -31.98 -25.78
CA GLY A 182 1.75 -33.32 -26.36
C GLY A 182 2.54 -33.36 -27.67
#